data_AF-A0A9E0LQA0-F1
#
_entry.id   AF-A0A9E0LQA0-F1
#
_cell.length_a   1.000
_cell.length_b   1.000
_cell.length_c   1.000
_cell.angle_alpha   90.00
_cell.angle_beta   90.00
_cell.angle_gamma   90.00
#
_symmetry.space_group_name_H-M   'P 1'
#
loop_
_entity.id
_entity.type
_entity.pdbx_description
1 polymer ?
#
loop_
_entity_poly.entity_id
_entity_poly.type
_entity_poly.pdbx_seq_one_letter_code
_entity_poly.pdbx_strand_id
1 'polypeptide(L)'
;MKQTKLLKFAFSVSVLLIASCATLDFSKASYLNGRSQVKYEQTIATDWDNITIKIFEPGTYHVAFSKIPAQNSTANTEVIALPQDFDITVEKAPWVHFIYQHYLPTQLLRVTITHNGQTEWHDFK
;
A
#
# COMPACT_ATOMS: atom_id res chain seq x y z
N MET A 1 10.33 -29.28 66.67
CA MET A 1 9.66 -29.56 65.38
C MET A 1 8.52 -28.58 65.18
N LYS A 2 8.64 -27.68 64.19
CA LYS A 2 7.53 -27.06 63.43
C LYS A 2 8.15 -26.21 62.32
N GLN A 3 8.29 -26.81 61.14
CA GLN A 3 8.57 -26.08 59.90
C GLN A 3 7.42 -25.12 59.61
N THR A 4 7.73 -23.86 59.33
CA THR A 4 6.80 -22.95 58.64
C THR A 4 7.51 -22.39 57.41
N LYS A 5 6.76 -22.43 56.32
CA LYS A 5 7.24 -22.46 54.94
C LYS A 5 7.61 -21.05 54.46
N LEU A 6 8.68 -20.99 53.67
CA LEU A 6 9.04 -19.83 52.85
C LEU A 6 7.86 -19.41 51.95
N LEU A 7 7.46 -18.15 52.02
CA LEU A 7 6.62 -17.53 50.99
C LEU A 7 7.52 -16.69 50.08
N LYS A 8 7.83 -17.22 48.89
CA LYS A 8 8.56 -16.52 47.84
C LYS A 8 7.58 -15.55 47.16
N PHE A 9 7.78 -14.25 47.34
CA PHE A 9 7.11 -13.23 46.53
C PHE A 9 7.77 -13.20 45.15
N ALA A 10 7.10 -13.76 44.15
CA ALA A 10 7.50 -13.62 42.76
C ALA A 10 7.07 -12.24 42.26
N PHE A 11 8.06 -11.39 41.96
CA PHE A 11 7.88 -10.16 41.21
C PHE A 11 7.49 -10.54 39.77
N SER A 12 6.23 -10.29 39.38
CA SER A 12 5.82 -10.39 37.99
C SER A 12 5.98 -9.02 37.34
N VAL A 13 7.13 -8.77 36.72
CA VAL A 13 7.30 -7.62 35.83
C VAL A 13 6.54 -7.95 34.54
N SER A 14 5.34 -7.42 34.42
CA SER A 14 4.58 -7.49 33.17
C SER A 14 5.26 -6.55 32.18
N VAL A 15 6.04 -7.11 31.26
CA VAL A 15 6.49 -6.39 30.06
C VAL A 15 5.25 -6.17 29.20
N LEU A 16 4.69 -4.97 29.29
CA LEU A 16 3.65 -4.52 28.37
C LEU A 16 4.34 -4.27 27.02
N LEU A 17 4.35 -5.30 26.15
CA LEU A 17 4.64 -5.11 24.74
C LEU A 17 3.46 -4.30 24.17
N ILE A 18 3.63 -2.98 24.11
CA ILE A 18 2.77 -2.14 23.29
C ILE A 18 3.17 -2.46 21.86
N ALA A 19 2.49 -3.45 21.26
CA ALA A 19 2.47 -3.57 19.82
C ALA A 19 1.79 -2.29 19.32
N SER A 20 2.58 -1.32 18.86
CA SER A 20 2.07 -0.19 18.10
C SER A 20 1.48 -0.76 16.81
N CYS A 21 0.21 -1.12 16.87
CA CYS A 21 -0.56 -1.48 15.69
C CYS A 21 -0.66 -0.21 14.87
N ALA A 22 0.18 -0.09 13.83
CA ALA A 22 0.06 0.99 12.87
C ALA A 22 -1.35 0.93 12.29
N THR A 23 -2.16 1.96 12.54
CA THR A 23 -3.52 2.03 12.04
C THR A 23 -3.47 2.29 10.54
N LEU A 24 -4.20 1.48 9.77
CA LEU A 24 -4.41 1.69 8.34
C LEU A 24 -5.50 2.75 8.19
N ASP A 25 -5.17 3.89 7.59
CA ASP A 25 -6.07 5.04 7.54
C ASP A 25 -6.89 5.07 6.24
N PHE A 26 -6.33 4.51 5.16
CA PHE A 26 -7.04 4.38 3.89
C PHE A 26 -6.65 3.07 3.20
N SER A 27 -7.64 2.33 2.70
CA SER A 27 -7.44 1.15 1.86
C SER A 27 -8.48 1.15 0.75
N LYS A 28 -8.03 1.08 -0.50
CA LYS A 28 -8.92 0.99 -1.65
C LYS A 28 -8.33 0.05 -2.69
N ALA A 29 -9.17 -0.85 -3.18
CA ALA A 29 -8.85 -1.71 -4.30
C ALA A 29 -9.69 -1.29 -5.51
N SER A 30 -9.06 -1.26 -6.67
CA SER A 30 -9.73 -1.07 -7.94
C SER A 30 -9.45 -2.31 -8.81
N TYR A 31 -10.49 -2.79 -9.46
CA TYR A 31 -10.48 -3.94 -10.35
C TYR A 31 -11.05 -3.49 -11.68
N LEU A 32 -10.34 -3.74 -12.78
CA LEU A 32 -10.85 -3.44 -14.12
C LEU A 32 -10.71 -4.68 -15.00
N ASN A 33 -11.83 -5.04 -15.66
CA ASN A 33 -11.96 -6.14 -16.61
C ASN A 33 -11.42 -7.53 -16.16
N GLY A 34 -11.16 -7.73 -14.87
CA GLY A 34 -10.60 -8.97 -14.33
C GLY A 34 -9.10 -9.20 -14.63
N ARG A 35 -8.45 -8.30 -15.39
CA ARG A 35 -7.05 -8.47 -15.84
C ARG A 35 -6.04 -7.95 -14.83
N SER A 36 -6.39 -6.85 -14.17
CA SER A 36 -5.57 -6.26 -13.13
C SER A 36 -6.38 -5.83 -11.92
N GLN A 37 -5.73 -5.94 -10.76
CA GLN A 37 -6.17 -5.33 -9.51
C GLN A 37 -5.06 -4.40 -9.03
N VAL A 38 -5.42 -3.19 -8.64
CA VAL A 38 -4.52 -2.29 -7.92
C VAL A 38 -5.12 -1.98 -6.56
N LYS A 39 -4.33 -2.14 -5.50
CA LYS A 39 -4.69 -1.80 -4.12
C LYS A 39 -3.75 -0.70 -3.64
N TYR A 40 -4.30 0.35 -3.05
CA TYR A 40 -3.55 1.41 -2.41
C TYR A 40 -3.90 1.45 -0.92
N GLU A 41 -2.88 1.52 -0.08
CA GLU A 41 -2.96 1.49 1.37
C GLU A 41 -2.07 2.57 1.97
N GLN A 42 -2.65 3.45 2.78
CA GLN A 42 -1.94 4.51 3.47
C GLN A 42 -1.92 4.25 4.96
N THR A 43 -0.73 4.37 5.55
CA THR A 43 -0.49 4.16 6.98
C THR A 43 0.14 5.42 7.58
N ILE A 44 -0.66 6.29 8.20
CA ILE A 44 -0.21 7.59 8.77
C ILE A 44 0.85 7.37 9.85
N ALA A 45 0.77 6.29 10.62
CA ALA A 45 1.75 5.99 11.67
C ALA A 45 3.19 5.82 11.15
N THR A 46 3.37 5.63 9.84
CA THR A 46 4.68 5.37 9.25
C THR A 46 5.09 6.38 8.18
N ASP A 47 4.20 7.27 7.73
CA ASP A 47 4.41 8.11 6.53
C ASP A 47 4.79 7.28 5.27
N TRP A 48 4.37 6.02 5.22
CA TRP A 48 4.59 5.12 4.09
C TRP A 48 3.26 4.64 3.51
N ASP A 49 3.19 4.72 2.19
CA ASP A 49 2.11 4.18 1.40
C ASP A 49 2.55 2.88 0.72
N ASN A 50 1.58 1.97 0.55
CA ASN A 50 1.76 0.70 -0.11
C ASN A 50 0.84 0.64 -1.34
N ILE A 51 1.42 0.37 -2.51
CA ILE A 51 0.67 0.06 -3.72
C ILE A 51 0.93 -1.41 -4.07
N THR A 52 -0.14 -2.19 -4.16
CA THR A 52 -0.08 -3.58 -4.63
C THR A 52 -0.73 -3.66 -6.00
N ILE A 53 0.03 -4.12 -6.98
CA ILE A 53 -0.46 -4.41 -8.34
C ILE A 53 -0.51 -5.91 -8.50
N LYS A 54 -1.66 -6.44 -8.94
CA LYS A 54 -1.83 -7.83 -9.32
C LYS A 54 -2.27 -7.91 -10.78
N ILE A 55 -1.63 -8.79 -11.53
CA ILE A 55 -1.92 -9.06 -12.93
C ILE A 55 -2.35 -10.52 -13.05
N PHE A 56 -3.48 -10.78 -13.70
CA PHE A 56 -4.12 -12.09 -13.77
C PHE A 56 -3.94 -12.78 -15.14
N GLU A 57 -3.33 -12.11 -16.12
CA GLU A 57 -3.08 -12.66 -17.46
C GLU A 57 -1.60 -12.47 -17.87
N PRO A 58 -0.96 -13.45 -18.52
CA PRO A 58 0.34 -13.24 -19.14
C PRO A 58 0.31 -12.18 -20.24
N GLY A 59 1.41 -11.46 -20.43
CA GLY A 59 1.51 -10.40 -21.44
C GLY A 59 2.54 -9.34 -21.09
N THR A 60 2.71 -8.35 -21.98
CA THR A 60 3.56 -7.17 -21.72
C THR A 60 2.70 -6.00 -21.27
N TYR A 61 3.10 -5.41 -20.16
CA TYR A 61 2.37 -4.35 -19.47
C TYR A 61 3.26 -3.13 -19.31
N HIS A 62 2.67 -1.95 -19.50
CA HIS A 62 3.24 -0.67 -19.08
C HIS A 62 2.42 -0.14 -17.91
N VAL A 63 3.08 0.15 -16.78
CA VAL A 63 2.47 0.71 -15.58
C VAL A 63 2.97 2.13 -15.37
N ALA A 64 2.06 3.08 -15.37
CA ALA A 64 2.35 4.50 -15.18
C ALA A 64 1.61 5.10 -13.98
N PHE A 65 2.29 5.98 -13.26
CA PHE A 65 1.77 6.68 -12.08
C PHE A 65 1.56 8.16 -12.40
N SER A 66 0.39 8.67 -12.06
CA SER A 66 0.06 10.08 -12.29
C SER A 66 -0.85 10.62 -11.20
N LYS A 67 -0.94 11.95 -11.12
CA LYS A 67 -1.96 12.62 -10.34
C LYS A 67 -3.27 12.61 -11.12
N ILE A 68 -4.40 12.31 -10.48
CA ILE A 68 -5.71 12.56 -11.10
C ILE A 68 -5.81 14.08 -11.29
N PRO A 69 -6.19 14.56 -12.49
CA PRO A 69 -6.41 15.97 -12.72
C PRO A 69 -7.38 16.54 -11.68
N ALA A 70 -6.92 17.48 -10.85
CA ALA A 70 -7.79 18.15 -9.91
C ALA A 70 -8.76 19.03 -10.68
N GLN A 71 -10.08 18.82 -10.53
CA GLN A 71 -11.05 19.62 -11.26
C GLN A 71 -11.01 21.11 -10.89
N ASN A 72 -10.47 21.51 -9.72
CA ASN A 72 -10.33 22.91 -9.28
C ASN A 72 -9.35 23.03 -8.07
N SER A 73 -8.06 22.70 -8.20
CA SER A 73 -7.13 22.84 -7.06
C SER A 73 -6.08 23.93 -7.29
N THR A 74 -6.21 25.01 -6.52
CA THR A 74 -5.17 26.03 -6.26
C THR A 74 -4.22 25.60 -5.12
N ALA A 75 -4.23 24.33 -4.71
CA ALA A 75 -3.41 23.87 -3.61
C ALA A 75 -1.92 23.84 -4.01
N ASN A 76 -1.10 24.40 -3.11
CA ASN A 76 0.35 24.49 -3.20
C ASN A 76 0.98 23.23 -3.79
N THR A 77 1.94 23.46 -4.68
CA THR A 77 2.72 22.45 -5.39
C THR A 77 3.68 21.75 -4.42
N GLU A 78 3.15 20.96 -3.48
CA GLU A 78 3.98 19.96 -2.83
C GLU A 78 4.51 19.03 -3.93
N VAL A 79 5.83 18.95 -4.00
CA VAL A 79 6.55 18.04 -4.89
C VAL A 79 6.28 16.63 -4.37
N ILE A 80 5.21 16.02 -4.88
CA ILE A 80 4.92 14.62 -4.61
C ILE A 80 5.87 13.78 -5.42
N ALA A 81 6.64 12.93 -4.74
CA ALA A 81 7.37 11.85 -5.37
C ALA A 81 6.39 10.73 -5.73
N LEU A 82 5.99 10.66 -6.99
CA LEU A 82 5.26 9.51 -7.52
C LEU A 82 6.24 8.32 -7.68
N PRO A 83 5.74 7.07 -7.58
CA PRO A 83 6.54 5.92 -7.98
C PRO A 83 7.02 6.05 -9.42
N GLN A 84 8.14 5.42 -9.72
CA GLN A 84 8.67 5.36 -11.09
C GLN A 84 7.80 4.43 -11.94
N ASP A 85 7.47 4.89 -13.16
CA ASP A 85 6.82 4.06 -14.18
C ASP A 85 7.71 2.87 -14.56
N PHE A 86 7.08 1.75 -14.93
CA PHE A 86 7.82 0.56 -15.33
C PHE A 86 7.09 -0.28 -16.37
N ASP A 87 7.88 -1.01 -17.15
CA ASP A 87 7.41 -2.05 -18.03
C ASP A 87 7.66 -3.42 -17.42
N ILE A 88 6.72 -4.36 -17.62
CA ILE A 88 6.87 -5.73 -17.17
C ILE A 88 6.31 -6.70 -18.20
N THR A 89 7.04 -7.79 -18.45
CA THR A 89 6.50 -8.96 -19.15
C THR A 89 6.17 -10.03 -18.13
N VAL A 90 4.88 -10.36 -18.02
CA VAL A 90 4.37 -11.40 -17.14
C VAL A 90 4.29 -12.70 -17.94
N GLU A 91 5.19 -13.65 -17.66
CA GLU A 91 5.14 -14.98 -18.29
C GLU A 91 4.16 -15.92 -17.60
N LYS A 92 3.98 -15.76 -16.28
CA LYS A 92 3.11 -16.58 -15.44
C LYS A 92 2.24 -15.71 -14.54
N ALA A 93 0.92 -15.94 -14.60
CA ALA A 93 -0.08 -15.29 -13.76
C ALA A 93 -0.58 -16.23 -12.63
N PRO A 94 -1.06 -15.69 -11.48
CA PRO A 94 -1.07 -14.27 -11.15
C PRO A 94 0.33 -13.76 -10.78
N TRP A 95 0.64 -12.54 -11.23
CA TRP A 95 1.85 -11.82 -10.85
C TRP A 95 1.50 -10.69 -9.87
N VAL A 96 2.37 -10.45 -8.89
CA VAL A 96 2.13 -9.45 -7.83
C VAL A 96 3.38 -8.60 -7.64
N HIS A 97 3.19 -7.29 -7.55
CA HIS A 97 4.25 -6.33 -7.27
C HIS A 97 3.84 -5.36 -6.18
N PHE A 98 4.79 -5.07 -5.31
CA PHE A 98 4.63 -4.22 -4.15
C PHE A 98 5.54 -3.00 -4.30
N ILE A 99 4.96 -1.83 -4.14
CA ILE A 99 5.66 -0.56 -4.18
C ILE A 99 5.48 0.10 -2.83
N TYR A 100 6.61 0.45 -2.22
CA TYR A 100 6.68 1.17 -0.95
C TYR A 100 7.18 2.58 -1.26
N GLN A 101 6.35 3.59 -0.99
CA GLN A 101 6.65 4.98 -1.30
C GLN A 101 6.40 5.84 -0.07
N HIS A 102 7.27 6.82 0.16
CA HIS A 102 7.07 7.79 1.21
C HIS A 102 5.87 8.68 0.84
N TYR A 103 4.91 8.74 1.77
CA TYR A 103 3.66 9.50 1.83
C TYR A 103 3.29 10.27 0.55
N LEU A 104 2.20 9.85 -0.08
CA LEU A 104 1.48 10.62 -1.11
C LEU A 104 0.41 11.45 -0.39
N PRO A 105 0.65 12.75 -0.10
CA PRO A 105 -0.28 13.56 0.68
C PRO A 105 -1.62 13.68 -0.05
N THR A 106 -2.66 12.99 0.45
CA THR A 106 -4.11 13.15 0.15
C THR A 106 -4.50 13.41 -1.32
N GLN A 107 -3.60 13.11 -2.25
CA GLN A 107 -3.71 13.47 -3.65
C GLN A 107 -4.07 12.22 -4.43
N LEU A 108 -5.23 12.36 -5.05
CA LEU A 108 -5.76 11.58 -6.13
C LEU A 108 -4.67 10.82 -6.94
N LEU A 109 -4.36 9.56 -6.59
CA LEU A 109 -3.40 8.73 -7.32
C LEU A 109 -4.12 8.03 -8.47
N ARG A 110 -3.57 8.12 -9.68
CA ARG A 110 -3.98 7.29 -10.82
C ARG A 110 -2.87 6.33 -11.18
N VAL A 111 -3.19 5.05 -11.16
CA VAL A 111 -2.35 3.99 -11.74
C VAL A 111 -2.94 3.61 -13.09
N THR A 112 -2.15 3.76 -14.15
CA THR A 112 -2.54 3.42 -15.52
C THR A 112 -1.81 2.14 -15.92
N ILE A 113 -2.54 1.12 -16.35
CA ILE A 113 -1.98 -0.15 -16.80
C ILE A 113 -2.36 -0.33 -18.27
N THR A 114 -1.37 -0.45 -19.15
CA THR A 114 -1.59 -0.70 -20.57
C THR A 114 -1.14 -2.11 -20.92
N HIS A 115 -2.03 -2.91 -21.51
CA HIS A 115 -1.80 -4.28 -21.95
C HIS A 115 -2.26 -4.44 -23.40
N ASN A 116 -1.35 -4.84 -24.30
CA ASN A 116 -1.66 -5.05 -25.73
C ASN A 116 -2.39 -3.85 -26.39
N GLY A 117 -2.02 -2.62 -26.00
CA GLY A 117 -2.65 -1.39 -26.50
C GLY A 117 -4.00 -1.05 -25.86
N GLN A 118 -4.50 -1.85 -24.92
CA GLN A 118 -5.68 -1.52 -24.11
C GLN A 118 -5.25 -0.94 -22.78
N THR A 119 -5.77 0.23 -22.45
CA THR A 119 -5.40 0.98 -21.24
C THR A 119 -6.53 0.95 -20.20
N GLU A 120 -6.15 0.71 -18.96
CA GLU A 120 -7.01 0.71 -17.78
C GLU A 120 -6.47 1.73 -16.78
N TRP A 121 -7.35 2.46 -16.09
CA TRP A 121 -6.95 3.41 -15.04
C TRP A 121 -7.62 3.07 -13.70
N HIS A 122 -6.84 3.20 -12.63
CA HIS A 122 -7.26 2.96 -11.25
C HIS A 122 -7.08 4.24 -10.44
N ASP A 123 -8.20 4.84 -10.06
CA ASP A 123 -8.26 6.13 -9.37
C ASP A 123 -8.48 5.97 -7.85
N PHE A 124 -7.50 6.42 -7.08
CA PHE A 124 -7.50 6.43 -5.62
C PHE A 124 -7.70 7.86 -5.13
N LYS A 125 -8.94 8.13 -4.73
CA LYS A 125 -9.47 9.34 -4.11
C LYS A 125 -10.28 8.93 -2.91
#